data_AF-A0A016X142-F1
#
_entry.id   AF-A0A016X142-F1
#
_cell.length_a   1.000
_cell.length_b   1.000
_cell.length_c   1.000
_cell.angle_alpha   90.00
_cell.angle_beta   90.00
_cell.angle_gamma   90.00
#
_symmetry.space_group_name_H-M   'P 1'
#
loop_
_entity.id
_entity.type
_entity.pdbx_description
1 polymer ?
#
loop_
_entity_poly.entity_id
_entity_poly.type
_entity_poly.pdbx_seq_one_letter_code
_entity_poly.pdbx_strand_id
1 'polypeptide(L)'
;MKTFLLLLIAAFGYVQSDWSKCEVCAFILTGLREAYGDDAPSSLGPEALDNMICDTLAEDTSDKSSINLCYNLLKQVRRRGLMNEIMKLSPKYDSRTDKFCARKFDRAYCKA
;
A
#
# COMPACT_ATOMS: atom_id res chain seq x y z
N MET A 1 -1.92 -47.19 -3.93
CA MET A 1 -2.64 -45.98 -4.38
C MET A 1 -2.77 -44.97 -3.23
N LYS A 2 -1.67 -44.33 -2.80
CA LYS A 2 -1.70 -43.25 -1.77
C LYS A 2 -0.61 -42.18 -1.94
N THR A 3 0.26 -42.31 -2.94
CA THR A 3 1.39 -41.40 -3.17
C THR A 3 1.11 -40.31 -4.21
N PHE A 4 0.03 -40.43 -4.99
CA PHE A 4 -0.32 -39.44 -6.03
C PHE A 4 -1.10 -38.22 -5.52
N LEU A 5 -1.59 -38.23 -4.27
CA LEU A 5 -2.37 -37.10 -3.74
C LEU A 5 -1.53 -35.98 -3.12
N LEU A 6 -0.25 -36.23 -2.83
CA LEU A 6 0.62 -35.24 -2.16
C LEU A 6 1.31 -34.28 -3.14
N LEU A 7 1.22 -34.51 -4.45
CA LEU A 7 1.81 -33.64 -5.47
C LEU A 7 0.88 -32.49 -5.92
N LEU A 8 -0.39 -32.48 -5.51
CA LEU A 8 -1.34 -31.42 -5.89
C LEU A 8 -1.31 -30.21 -4.95
N ILE A 9 -0.70 -30.32 -3.76
CA ILE A 9 -0.58 -29.20 -2.81
C ILE A 9 0.56 -28.24 -3.23
N ALA A 10 1.49 -28.68 -4.08
CA ALA A 10 2.55 -27.83 -4.63
C ALA A 10 2.12 -26.98 -5.83
N ALA A 11 0.91 -27.17 -6.37
CA ALA A 11 0.43 -26.47 -7.56
C ALA A 11 -0.32 -25.16 -7.24
N PHE A 12 -0.76 -24.96 -5.99
CA PHE A 12 -1.15 -23.65 -5.49
C PHE A 12 0.08 -22.98 -4.90
N GLY A 13 1.11 -22.82 -5.73
CA GLY A 13 2.13 -21.82 -5.47
C GLY A 13 1.38 -20.53 -5.17
N TYR A 14 1.52 -20.05 -3.94
CA TYR A 14 1.14 -18.70 -3.56
C TYR A 14 1.50 -17.80 -4.73
N VAL A 15 0.50 -17.23 -5.40
CA VAL A 15 0.72 -16.17 -6.37
C VAL A 15 1.21 -15.00 -5.53
N GLN A 16 2.51 -14.99 -5.25
CA GLN A 16 3.21 -13.88 -4.63
C GLN A 16 3.14 -12.76 -5.67
N SER A 17 2.16 -11.88 -5.50
CA SER A 17 2.07 -10.69 -6.32
C SER A 17 3.26 -9.82 -5.94
N ASP A 18 4.26 -9.73 -6.82
CA ASP A 18 5.34 -8.77 -6.67
C ASP A 18 4.76 -7.38 -6.92
N TRP A 19 4.52 -6.61 -5.85
CA TRP A 19 3.97 -5.27 -5.97
C TRP A 19 5.04 -4.33 -6.50
N SER A 20 4.73 -3.59 -7.55
CA SER A 20 5.56 -2.48 -7.98
C SER A 20 5.54 -1.37 -6.92
N LYS A 21 6.63 -0.60 -6.87
CA LYS A 21 6.73 0.59 -6.00
C LYS A 21 5.58 1.60 -6.22
N CYS A 22 5.00 1.61 -7.42
CA CYS A 22 3.86 2.47 -7.74
C CYS A 22 2.56 1.94 -7.14
N GLU A 23 2.32 0.63 -7.23
CA GLU A 23 1.15 -0.02 -6.63
C GLU A 23 1.18 0.11 -5.10
N VAL A 24 2.34 -0.04 -4.47
CA VAL A 24 2.50 0.22 -3.03
C VAL A 24 2.16 1.68 -2.69
N CYS A 25 2.63 2.65 -3.49
CA CYS A 25 2.28 4.05 -3.27
C CYS A 25 0.77 4.31 -3.43
N ALA A 26 0.16 3.77 -4.49
CA ALA A 26 -1.27 3.91 -4.74
C ALA A 26 -2.10 3.29 -3.61
N PHE A 27 -1.73 2.10 -3.15
CA PHE A 27 -2.37 1.41 -2.04
C PHE A 27 -2.38 2.27 -0.77
N ILE A 28 -1.23 2.84 -0.40
CA ILE A 28 -1.10 3.70 0.78
C ILE A 28 -1.98 4.94 0.66
N LEU A 29 -2.01 5.56 -0.52
CA LEU A 29 -2.81 6.78 -0.73
C LEU A 29 -4.31 6.48 -0.64
N THR A 30 -4.75 5.32 -1.13
CA THR A 30 -6.12 4.83 -0.95
C THR A 30 -6.40 4.54 0.52
N GLY A 31 -5.55 3.75 1.18
CA GLY A 31 -5.69 3.38 2.59
C GLY A 31 -5.72 4.60 3.52
N LEU A 32 -4.89 5.61 3.27
CA LEU A 32 -4.92 6.87 4.02
C LEU A 32 -6.25 7.61 3.86
N ARG A 33 -6.89 7.55 2.70
CA ARG A 33 -8.19 8.20 2.50
C ARG A 33 -9.32 7.44 3.15
N GLU A 34 -9.26 6.12 3.19
CA GLU A 34 -10.27 5.32 3.89
C GLU A 34 -10.09 5.48 5.41
N ALA A 35 -8.85 5.47 5.89
CA ALA A 35 -8.51 5.61 7.29
C ALA A 35 -8.75 7.01 7.87
N TYR A 36 -8.62 8.07 7.06
CA TYR A 36 -8.74 9.47 7.49
C TYR A 36 -9.82 10.27 6.75
N GLY A 37 -10.65 9.61 5.93
CA GLY A 37 -11.77 10.22 5.22
C GLY A 37 -13.01 10.38 6.09
N ASP A 38 -14.17 10.62 5.45
CA ASP A 38 -15.42 10.90 6.16
C ASP A 38 -15.90 9.71 7.04
N ASP A 39 -15.51 8.48 6.68
CA ASP A 39 -15.82 7.25 7.40
C ASP A 39 -14.68 6.78 8.34
N ALA A 40 -13.72 7.65 8.63
CA ALA A 40 -12.55 7.32 9.46
C ALA A 40 -12.95 6.86 10.87
N PRO A 41 -12.31 5.80 11.41
CA PRO A 41 -12.49 5.41 12.81
C PRO A 41 -11.98 6.53 13.74
N SER A 42 -12.90 7.34 14.29
CA SER A 42 -12.60 8.50 15.12
C SER A 42 -11.88 8.17 16.44
N SER A 43 -11.82 6.88 16.80
CA SER A 43 -11.19 6.36 18.00
C SER A 43 -9.72 5.95 17.83
N LEU A 44 -9.22 5.85 16.58
CA LEU A 44 -7.86 5.41 16.32
C LEU A 44 -6.91 6.60 16.16
N GLY A 45 -5.78 6.53 16.85
CA GLY A 45 -4.70 7.49 16.69
C GLY A 45 -4.01 7.34 15.33
N PRO A 46 -3.32 8.39 14.83
CA PRO A 46 -2.70 8.37 13.50
C PRO A 46 -1.71 7.22 13.27
N GLU A 47 -0.99 6.81 14.31
CA GLU A 47 -0.06 5.70 14.23
C GLU A 47 -0.75 4.33 14.11
N ALA A 48 -1.91 4.15 14.75
CA ALA A 48 -2.69 2.92 14.62
C ALA A 48 -3.31 2.80 13.21
N LEU A 49 -3.77 3.92 12.65
CA LEU A 49 -4.28 3.98 11.27
C LEU A 49 -3.18 3.70 10.24
N ASP A 50 -1.99 4.26 10.46
CA ASP A 50 -0.83 4.01 9.60
C ASP A 50 -0.42 2.52 9.62
N ASN A 51 -0.38 1.92 10.81
CA ASN A 51 -0.05 0.50 10.96
C ASN A 51 -1.09 -0.39 10.28
N MET A 52 -2.37 -0.10 10.46
CA MET A 52 -3.46 -0.83 9.81
C MET A 52 -3.28 -0.91 8.29
N ILE A 53 -2.89 0.20 7.64
CA ILE A 53 -2.65 0.23 6.20
C ILE A 53 -1.52 -0.74 5.81
N CYS A 54 -0.36 -0.66 6.45
CA CYS A 54 0.77 -1.52 6.09
C CYS A 54 0.61 -2.97 6.55
N ASP A 55 -0.16 -3.21 7.61
CA ASP A 55 -0.50 -4.55 8.09
C ASP A 55 -1.44 -5.23 7.10
N THR A 56 -2.44 -4.51 6.55
CA THR A 56 -3.28 -5.02 5.44
C THR A 56 -2.43 -5.37 4.21
N LEU A 57 -1.47 -4.53 3.84
CA LEU A 57 -0.54 -4.88 2.76
C LEU A 57 0.26 -6.17 3.07
N ALA A 58 0.68 -6.36 4.33
CA ALA A 58 1.42 -7.54 4.76
C ALA A 58 0.57 -8.82 4.81
N GLU A 59 -0.76 -8.71 4.88
CA GLU A 59 -1.69 -9.83 4.69
C GLU A 59 -1.77 -10.24 3.21
N ASP A 60 -1.69 -9.27 2.30
CA ASP A 60 -1.82 -9.47 0.84
C ASP A 60 -0.49 -9.82 0.14
N THR A 61 0.66 -9.54 0.75
CA THR A 61 1.97 -9.90 0.20
C THR A 61 2.97 -10.32 1.26
N SER A 62 3.89 -11.20 0.87
CA SER A 62 5.06 -11.58 1.69
C SER A 62 6.35 -10.89 1.23
N ASP A 63 6.28 -9.97 0.26
CA ASP A 63 7.43 -9.15 -0.13
C ASP A 63 7.76 -8.12 0.95
N LYS A 64 8.80 -8.42 1.73
CA LYS A 64 9.33 -7.54 2.77
C LYS A 64 9.76 -6.17 2.23
N SER A 65 10.14 -6.07 0.96
CA SER A 65 10.54 -4.80 0.34
C SER A 65 9.34 -3.87 0.19
N SER A 66 8.22 -4.38 -0.29
CA SER A 66 6.94 -3.66 -0.41
C SER A 66 6.39 -3.24 0.95
N ILE A 67 6.42 -4.15 1.93
CA ILE A 67 5.98 -3.86 3.31
C ILE A 67 6.86 -2.75 3.93
N ASN A 68 8.18 -2.86 3.83
CA ASN A 68 9.10 -1.83 4.33
C ASN A 68 8.92 -0.49 3.59
N LEU A 69 8.65 -0.55 2.29
CA LEU A 69 8.36 0.65 1.52
C LEU A 69 7.09 1.33 2.03
N CYS A 70 6.06 0.57 2.41
CA CYS A 70 4.84 1.11 2.97
C CYS A 70 5.08 1.97 4.21
N TYR A 71 5.75 1.42 5.23
CA TYR A 71 6.05 2.18 6.45
C TYR A 71 6.93 3.40 6.17
N ASN A 72 7.90 3.29 5.25
CA ASN A 72 8.75 4.40 4.87
C ASN A 72 7.96 5.53 4.20
N LEU A 73 7.01 5.20 3.32
CA LEU A 73 6.16 6.19 2.65
C LEU A 73 5.21 6.88 3.64
N LEU A 74 4.55 6.15 4.54
CA LEU A 74 3.71 6.74 5.59
C LEU A 74 4.51 7.69 6.50
N LYS A 75 5.71 7.28 6.90
CA LYS A 75 6.64 8.15 7.65
C LYS A 75 6.99 9.42 6.88
N GLN A 76 7.19 9.34 5.57
CA GLN A 76 7.44 10.52 4.72
C GLN A 76 6.20 11.41 4.61
N VAL A 77 5.00 10.84 4.47
CA VAL A 77 3.73 11.60 4.47
C VAL A 77 3.62 12.45 5.72
N ARG A 78 3.84 11.87 6.90
CA ARG A 78 3.77 12.59 8.18
C ARG A 78 4.86 13.64 8.31
N ARG A 79 6.11 13.27 8.06
CA ARG A 79 7.25 14.20 8.16
C ARG A 79 7.12 15.41 7.23
N ARG A 80 6.50 15.24 6.07
CA ARG A 80 6.35 16.29 5.06
C ARG A 80 4.98 16.97 5.08
N GLY A 81 4.08 16.59 5.99
CA GLY A 81 2.75 17.18 6.10
C GLY A 81 1.89 17.01 4.84
N LEU A 82 2.00 15.88 4.14
CA LEU A 82 1.37 15.69 2.82
C LEU A 82 -0.13 15.35 2.85
N MET A 83 -0.71 15.13 4.03
CA MET A 83 -2.08 14.62 4.16
C MET A 83 -3.12 15.47 3.42
N ASN A 84 -3.03 16.80 3.55
CA ASN A 84 -3.94 17.73 2.87
C ASN A 84 -3.85 17.66 1.34
N GLU A 85 -2.68 17.35 0.77
CA GLU A 85 -2.55 17.16 -0.67
C GLU A 85 -3.12 15.79 -1.10
N ILE A 86 -2.94 14.76 -0.27
CA ILE A 86 -3.44 13.40 -0.51
C ILE A 86 -4.97 13.38 -0.55
N MET A 87 -5.63 14.07 0.39
CA MET A 87 -7.10 14.18 0.41
C MET A 87 -7.69 14.87 -0.82
N LYS A 88 -6.89 15.67 -1.56
CA LYS A 88 -7.30 16.34 -2.81
C LYS A 88 -7.13 15.46 -4.06
N LEU A 89 -6.49 14.30 -3.96
CA LEU A 89 -6.36 13.38 -5.10
C LEU A 89 -7.72 12.78 -5.48
N SER A 90 -7.78 12.00 -6.54
CA SER A 90 -8.95 11.18 -6.85
C SER A 90 -9.09 10.03 -5.86
N PRO A 91 -10.30 9.66 -5.42
CA PRO A 91 -10.52 8.43 -4.63
C PRO A 91 -10.27 7.17 -5.45
N LYS A 92 -10.40 7.24 -6.78
CA LYS A 92 -10.00 6.15 -7.68
C LYS A 92 -8.59 6.40 -8.18
N TYR A 93 -7.79 5.36 -8.24
CA TYR A 93 -6.46 5.40 -8.86
C TYR A 93 -6.54 6.02 -10.27
N ASP A 94 -5.73 7.05 -10.51
CA ASP A 94 -5.60 7.71 -11.80
C ASP A 94 -4.19 8.29 -11.98
N SER A 95 -3.92 8.87 -13.15
CA SER A 95 -2.61 9.46 -13.49
C SER A 95 -2.15 10.59 -12.55
N ARG A 96 -3.05 11.20 -11.76
CA ARG A 96 -2.68 12.22 -10.76
C ARG A 96 -2.03 11.56 -9.56
N THR A 97 -2.47 10.36 -9.19
CA THR A 97 -1.85 9.54 -8.15
C THR A 97 -0.42 9.18 -8.56
N ASP A 98 -0.20 8.74 -9.80
CA ASP A 98 1.15 8.44 -10.32
C ASP A 98 2.07 9.66 -10.29
N LYS A 99 1.57 10.80 -10.77
CA LYS A 99 2.32 12.07 -10.75
C LYS A 99 2.62 12.51 -9.33
N PHE A 100 1.69 12.31 -8.40
CA PHE A 100 1.92 12.62 -6.99
C PHE A 100 3.03 11.75 -6.42
N CYS A 101 2.95 10.43 -6.64
CA CYS A 101 3.96 9.47 -6.20
C CYS A 101 5.34 9.80 -6.77
N ALA A 102 5.44 9.98 -8.09
CA ALA A 102 6.69 10.33 -8.77
C ALA A 102 7.29 11.66 -8.30
N ARG A 103 6.46 12.68 -8.07
CA ARG A 103 6.90 14.02 -7.65
C ARG A 103 7.32 14.07 -6.18
N LYS A 104 6.59 13.42 -5.29
CA LYS A 104 6.76 13.56 -3.84
C LYS A 104 7.69 12.51 -3.27
N PHE A 105 7.74 11.31 -3.84
CA PHE A 105 8.53 10.21 -3.29
C PHE A 105 9.77 9.85 -4.12
N ASP A 106 9.86 10.25 -5.41
CA ASP A 106 10.99 10.18 -6.39
C ASP A 106 10.52 9.55 -7.73
N ARG A 107 11.16 9.87 -8.86
CA ARG A 107 10.78 9.37 -10.21
C ARG A 107 10.83 7.85 -10.33
N ALA A 108 11.58 7.17 -9.45
CA ALA A 108 11.71 5.72 -9.46
C ALA A 108 10.45 4.98 -8.99
N TYR A 109 9.45 5.68 -8.43
CA TYR A 109 8.24 5.05 -7.90
C TYR A 109 7.18 4.80 -8.99
N CYS A 110 6.92 5.77 -9.87
CA CYS A 110 5.93 5.67 -10.94
C CYS A 110 6.46 6.30 -12.23
N LYS A 111 6.25 5.65 -13.38
CA LYS A 111 6.53 6.27 -14.69
C LYS A 111 5.42 7.29 -14.98
N ALA A 112 5.81 8.55 -15.16
CA ALA A 112 4.91 9.67 -15.47
C ALA A 112 4.56 9.76 -16.95
#